data_AF-A0A497PU44-F1
#
_entry.id   AF-A0A497PU44-F1
#
_cell.length_a   1.000
_cell.length_b   1.000
_cell.length_c   1.000
_cell.angle_alpha   90.00
_cell.angle_beta   90.00
_cell.angle_gamma   90.00
#
_symmetry.space_group_name_H-M   'P 1'
#
loop_
_entity.id
_entity.type
_entity.pdbx_description
1 polymer ?
#
loop_
_entity_poly.entity_id
_entity_poly.type
_entity_poly.pdbx_seq_one_letter_code
_entity_poly.pdbx_strand_id
1 'polypeptide(L)'
;MEDSLLKQAKSLYQDRIRIVLSLLIIGVTVTVYVFYSSGIVALIQDSTPQGWTAGLEVVVSYNTFGFALALILMVLGYRFWTQAFLPSPATVYTLGVLRGILGPRASIKMTLGRRFRVTLPDGSGFVLRCTIHDRGSNEWFLYHVVSTEINTPDIRSLALRHGFGVENRRLIGTVSHEELHARTALLAKALSLASES
;
A
#
# COMPACT_ATOMS: atom_id res chain seq x y z
N MET A 1 10.11 16.79 -16.83
CA MET A 1 10.86 17.41 -15.71
C MET A 1 10.32 16.76 -14.45
N GLU A 2 11.04 15.80 -13.89
CA GLU A 2 10.55 14.98 -12.77
C GLU A 2 10.39 15.89 -11.53
N ASP A 3 9.18 15.97 -10.96
CA ASP A 3 8.88 16.87 -9.86
C ASP A 3 9.74 16.54 -8.63
N SER A 4 10.40 17.55 -8.06
CA SER A 4 11.33 17.41 -6.92
C SER A 4 10.71 16.67 -5.73
N LEU A 5 9.40 16.82 -5.53
CA LEU A 5 8.61 16.12 -4.52
C LEU A 5 8.53 14.61 -4.75
N LEU A 6 8.38 14.16 -5.99
CA LEU A 6 8.34 12.74 -6.32
C LEU A 6 9.72 12.09 -6.15
N LYS A 7 10.78 12.80 -6.53
CA LYS A 7 12.16 12.37 -6.29
C LYS A 7 12.45 12.23 -4.79
N GLN A 8 12.02 13.20 -3.97
CA GLN A 8 12.16 13.14 -2.51
C GLN A 8 11.29 12.02 -1.90
N ALA A 9 10.08 11.80 -2.42
CA ALA A 9 9.23 10.70 -1.97
C ALA A 9 9.87 9.34 -2.25
N LYS A 10 10.50 9.18 -3.41
CA LYS A 10 11.23 7.97 -3.80
C LYS A 10 12.40 7.69 -2.87
N SER A 11 13.26 8.68 -2.61
CA SER A 11 14.40 8.49 -1.70
C SER A 11 13.94 8.14 -0.29
N LEU A 12 12.93 8.85 0.24
CA LEU A 12 12.36 8.56 1.55
C LEU A 12 11.74 7.16 1.64
N TYR A 13 11.12 6.69 0.56
CA TYR A 13 10.56 5.33 0.53
C TYR A 13 11.67 4.27 0.61
N GLN A 14 12.73 4.45 -0.18
CA GLN A 14 13.89 3.56 -0.16
C GLN A 14 14.58 3.55 1.20
N ASP A 15 14.77 4.72 1.82
CA ASP A 15 15.37 4.82 3.15
C ASP A 15 14.51 4.14 4.22
N ARG A 16 13.19 4.33 4.17
CA ARG A 16 12.26 3.64 5.09
C ARG A 16 12.32 2.13 4.91
N ILE A 17 12.35 1.61 3.68
CA ILE A 17 12.49 0.18 3.44
C ILE A 17 13.78 -0.34 4.06
N ARG A 18 14.90 0.37 3.90
CA ARG A 18 16.19 -0.02 4.49
C ARG A 18 16.12 -0.05 6.02
N ILE A 19 15.54 0.97 6.64
CA ILE A 19 15.38 1.03 8.11
C ILE A 19 14.53 -0.14 8.62
N VAL A 20 13.37 -0.38 8.00
CA VAL A 20 12.47 -1.47 8.41
C VAL A 20 13.12 -2.85 8.17
N LEU A 21 13.88 -3.00 7.07
CA LEU A 21 14.65 -4.21 6.80
C LEU A 21 15.74 -4.45 7.86
N SER A 22 16.49 -3.41 8.24
CA SER A 22 17.50 -3.52 9.30
C SER A 22 16.87 -3.90 10.64
N LEU A 23 15.74 -3.29 11.00
CA LEU A 23 14.99 -3.67 12.20
C LEU A 23 14.49 -5.12 12.15
N LEU A 24 14.06 -5.59 10.98
CA LEU A 24 13.66 -6.98 10.80
C LEU A 24 14.84 -7.94 10.97
N ILE A 25 16.02 -7.62 10.42
CA ILE A 25 17.24 -8.45 10.60
C ILE A 25 17.63 -8.51 12.08
N ILE A 26 17.61 -7.37 12.79
CA ILE A 26 17.89 -7.32 14.23
C ILE A 26 16.86 -8.16 14.99
N GLY A 27 15.57 -7.98 14.69
CA GLY A 27 14.48 -8.73 15.31
C GLY A 27 14.65 -10.24 15.13
N VAL A 28 14.95 -10.69 13.91
CA VAL A 28 15.25 -12.10 13.61
C VAL A 28 16.45 -12.58 14.42
N THR A 29 17.53 -11.80 14.47
CA THR A 29 18.75 -12.17 15.22
C THR A 29 18.47 -12.34 16.72
N VAL A 30 17.74 -11.40 17.32
CA VAL A 30 17.33 -11.48 18.73
C VAL A 30 16.39 -12.65 18.97
N THR A 31 15.46 -12.90 18.05
CA THR A 31 14.51 -14.03 18.16
C THR A 31 15.26 -15.36 18.09
N VAL A 32 16.19 -15.51 17.17
CA VAL A 32 17.09 -16.68 17.11
C VAL A 32 17.85 -16.83 18.43
N TYR A 33 18.42 -15.74 18.95
CA TYR A 33 19.11 -15.78 20.24
C TYR A 33 18.18 -16.21 21.39
N VAL A 34 16.98 -15.65 21.53
CA VAL A 34 16.07 -15.99 22.64
C VAL A 34 15.59 -17.44 22.57
N PHE A 35 15.25 -17.93 21.38
CA PHE A 35 14.72 -19.28 21.22
C PHE A 35 15.81 -20.38 21.15
N TYR A 36 17.06 -20.02 20.86
CA TYR A 36 18.14 -21.00 20.66
C TYR A 36 19.42 -20.76 21.50
N SER A 37 19.53 -19.66 22.27
CA SER A 37 20.59 -19.49 23.27
C SER A 37 20.13 -20.09 24.61
N SER A 38 20.66 -21.29 24.87
CA SER A 38 20.78 -22.01 26.14
C SER A 38 20.33 -21.29 27.43
N GLY A 39 19.03 -21.38 27.76
CA GLY A 39 18.49 -20.96 29.07
C GLY A 39 17.10 -21.53 29.40
N ILE A 40 16.22 -21.67 28.41
CA ILE A 40 14.84 -22.20 28.62
C ILE A 40 14.84 -23.72 28.86
N VAL A 41 15.87 -24.43 28.39
CA VAL A 41 16.04 -25.88 28.62
C VAL A 41 16.23 -26.21 30.11
N ALA A 42 16.68 -25.26 30.94
CA ALA A 42 16.95 -25.49 32.36
C ALA A 42 15.69 -25.38 33.26
N LEU A 43 14.56 -24.87 32.77
CA LEU A 43 13.34 -24.65 33.57
C LEU A 43 12.40 -25.87 33.63
N ILE A 44 12.69 -26.94 32.89
CA ILE A 44 11.88 -28.17 32.83
C ILE A 44 12.72 -29.32 33.42
N GLN A 45 13.17 -29.17 34.66
CA GLN A 45 14.21 -30.05 35.22
C GLN A 45 13.70 -31.27 36.00
N ASP A 46 12.38 -31.43 36.21
CA ASP A 46 11.91 -32.47 37.13
C ASP A 46 11.34 -33.76 36.50
N SER A 47 11.25 -33.90 35.17
CA SER A 47 10.68 -35.16 34.60
C SER A 47 10.97 -35.48 33.13
N THR A 48 12.05 -34.97 32.51
CA THR A 48 12.36 -35.31 31.10
C THR A 48 13.52 -36.30 30.96
N PRO A 49 13.43 -37.30 30.05
CA PRO A 49 14.43 -38.34 29.87
C PRO A 49 15.76 -37.78 29.35
N GLN A 50 16.88 -38.26 29.90
CA GLN A 50 18.23 -37.82 29.50
C GLN A 50 18.66 -38.48 28.18
N GLY A 51 19.04 -37.67 27.17
CA GLY A 51 19.61 -38.15 25.91
C GLY A 51 19.50 -37.17 24.73
N TRP A 52 20.11 -37.51 23.58
CA TRP A 52 20.09 -36.72 22.34
C TRP A 52 18.66 -36.53 21.77
N THR A 53 17.76 -37.46 22.07
CA THR A 53 16.35 -37.42 21.68
C THR A 53 15.57 -36.30 22.38
N ALA A 54 15.88 -35.99 23.64
CA ALA A 54 15.26 -34.88 24.38
C ALA A 54 15.75 -33.51 23.89
N GLY A 55 17.01 -33.41 23.44
CA GLY A 55 17.53 -32.22 22.78
C GLY A 55 16.78 -31.91 21.47
N LEU A 56 16.39 -32.95 20.72
CA LEU A 56 15.56 -32.80 19.52
C LEU A 56 14.11 -32.45 19.85
N GLU A 57 13.51 -33.07 20.87
CA GLU A 57 12.10 -32.89 21.21
C GLU A 57 11.79 -31.48 21.79
N VAL A 58 12.72 -30.91 22.58
CA VAL A 58 12.64 -29.53 23.09
C VAL A 58 12.85 -28.50 21.97
N VAL A 59 13.74 -28.80 21.01
CA VAL A 59 13.93 -27.97 19.81
C VAL A 59 12.67 -28.00 18.94
N VAL A 60 12.01 -29.15 18.79
CA VAL A 60 10.92 -29.35 17.84
C VAL A 60 9.55 -28.85 18.34
N SER A 61 9.22 -28.92 19.63
CA SER A 61 7.80 -28.78 20.06
C SER A 61 7.34 -27.36 20.41
N TYR A 62 8.09 -26.58 21.19
CA TYR A 62 7.65 -25.24 21.66
C TYR A 62 8.50 -24.07 21.12
N ASN A 63 9.82 -24.20 21.07
CA ASN A 63 10.69 -23.14 20.56
C ASN A 63 10.51 -22.93 19.06
N THR A 64 10.33 -24.01 18.29
CA THR A 64 10.08 -23.90 16.84
C THR A 64 8.74 -23.21 16.54
N PHE A 65 7.69 -23.48 17.31
CA PHE A 65 6.39 -22.83 17.12
C PHE A 65 6.44 -21.34 17.47
N GLY A 66 7.01 -20.99 18.64
CA GLY A 66 7.19 -19.59 19.05
C GLY A 66 8.07 -18.79 18.09
N PHE A 67 9.14 -19.41 17.59
CA PHE A 67 10.00 -18.84 16.56
C PHE A 67 9.27 -18.60 15.24
N ALA A 68 8.52 -19.58 14.75
CA ALA A 68 7.74 -19.44 13.52
C ALA A 68 6.67 -18.35 13.64
N LEU A 69 5.97 -18.28 14.78
CA LEU A 69 5.00 -17.22 15.05
C LEU A 69 5.66 -15.84 15.06
N ALA A 70 6.81 -15.70 15.73
CA ALA A 70 7.57 -14.45 15.77
C ALA A 70 8.02 -14.02 14.37
N LEU A 71 8.53 -14.94 13.55
CA LEU A 71 8.89 -14.66 12.15
C LEU A 71 7.68 -14.20 11.33
N ILE A 72 6.54 -14.88 11.46
CA ILE A 72 5.31 -14.49 10.76
C ILE A 72 4.89 -13.07 11.15
N LEU A 73 4.88 -12.76 12.46
CA LEU A 73 4.54 -11.43 12.95
C LEU A 73 5.52 -10.36 12.46
N MET A 74 6.82 -10.67 12.38
CA MET A 74 7.82 -9.75 11.83
C MET A 74 7.60 -9.48 10.33
N VAL A 75 7.34 -10.53 9.54
CA VAL A 75 7.05 -10.40 8.11
C VAL A 75 5.76 -9.61 7.89
N LEU A 76 4.71 -9.88 8.68
CA LEU A 76 3.46 -9.13 8.65
C LEU A 76 3.67 -7.66 9.03
N GLY A 77 4.48 -7.39 10.06
CA GLY A 77 4.86 -6.03 10.46
C GLY A 77 5.61 -5.30 9.34
N TYR A 78 6.59 -5.95 8.71
CA TYR A 78 7.30 -5.41 7.55
C TYR A 78 6.35 -5.10 6.39
N ARG A 79 5.46 -6.04 6.05
CA ARG A 79 4.45 -5.85 4.99
C ARG A 79 3.49 -4.71 5.33
N PHE A 80 3.05 -4.62 6.57
CA PHE A 80 2.19 -3.53 7.03
C PHE A 80 2.88 -2.18 6.88
N TRP A 81 4.11 -2.02 7.38
CA TRP A 81 4.86 -0.76 7.28
C TRP A 81 5.16 -0.35 5.84
N THR A 82 5.52 -1.30 4.98
CA THR A 82 5.86 -1.03 3.58
C THR A 82 4.65 -0.74 2.70
N GLN A 83 3.44 -1.15 3.08
CA GLN A 83 2.21 -0.95 2.30
C GLN A 83 1.28 0.13 2.87
N ALA A 84 1.21 0.30 4.20
CA ALA A 84 0.22 1.16 4.84
C ALA A 84 0.48 2.66 4.61
N PHE A 85 1.75 3.06 4.47
CA PHE A 85 2.15 4.46 4.44
C PHE A 85 2.61 4.89 3.05
N LEU A 86 2.08 6.03 2.59
CA LEU A 86 2.66 6.79 1.47
C LEU A 86 3.67 7.79 2.05
N PRO A 87 4.85 7.99 1.44
CA PRO A 87 5.76 9.06 1.84
C PRO A 87 5.06 10.43 1.78
N SER A 88 5.28 11.27 2.79
CA SER A 88 4.62 12.59 2.88
C SER A 88 4.74 13.43 1.60
N PRO A 89 5.91 13.51 0.91
CA PRO A 89 6.01 14.32 -0.30
C PRO A 89 5.14 13.80 -1.47
N ALA A 90 4.96 12.48 -1.61
CA ALA A 90 4.06 11.92 -2.62
C ALA A 90 2.59 12.22 -2.28
N THR A 91 2.24 12.23 -0.99
CA THR A 91 0.92 12.66 -0.53
C THR A 91 0.66 14.13 -0.88
N VAL A 92 1.62 15.01 -0.59
CA VAL A 92 1.51 16.45 -0.90
C VAL A 92 1.39 16.68 -2.39
N TYR A 93 2.21 15.99 -3.20
CA TYR A 93 2.11 16.03 -4.66
C TYR A 93 0.71 15.62 -5.14
N THR A 94 0.23 14.45 -4.71
CA THR A 94 -1.07 13.93 -5.15
C THR A 94 -2.21 14.86 -4.75
N LEU A 95 -2.18 15.40 -3.52
CA LEU A 95 -3.17 16.37 -3.06
C LEU A 95 -3.10 17.69 -3.84
N GLY A 96 -1.89 18.15 -4.17
CA GLY A 96 -1.67 19.34 -5.00
C GLY A 96 -2.29 19.19 -6.38
N VAL A 97 -2.04 18.07 -7.06
CA VAL A 97 -2.62 17.77 -8.38
C VAL A 97 -4.15 17.71 -8.29
N LEU A 98 -4.70 16.97 -7.33
CA LEU A 98 -6.16 16.83 -7.17
C LEU A 98 -6.84 18.17 -6.87
N ARG A 99 -6.25 19.00 -5.99
CA ARG A 99 -6.78 20.33 -5.67
C ARG A 99 -6.64 21.31 -6.82
N GLY A 100 -5.55 21.22 -7.60
CA GLY A 100 -5.35 22.06 -8.79
C GLY A 100 -6.41 21.82 -9.85
N ILE A 101 -6.84 20.57 -10.04
CA ILE A 101 -7.79 20.18 -11.09
C ILE A 101 -9.24 20.39 -10.66
N LEU A 102 -9.58 19.94 -9.45
CA LEU A 102 -10.96 19.91 -8.99
C LEU A 102 -11.38 21.22 -8.29
N GLY A 103 -10.40 22.06 -7.98
CA GLY A 103 -10.61 23.31 -7.27
C GLY A 103 -11.00 23.12 -5.79
N PRO A 104 -11.35 24.22 -5.09
CA PRO A 104 -11.59 24.22 -3.65
C PRO A 104 -12.91 23.57 -3.23
N ARG A 105 -13.84 23.34 -4.17
CA ARG A 105 -15.18 22.81 -3.89
C ARG A 105 -15.22 21.28 -3.75
N ALA A 106 -14.21 20.58 -4.26
CA ALA A 106 -14.15 19.13 -4.13
C ALA A 106 -13.65 18.70 -2.75
N SER A 107 -14.33 17.74 -2.14
CA SER A 107 -13.89 17.14 -0.89
C SER A 107 -12.88 16.04 -1.18
N ILE A 108 -11.65 16.21 -0.70
CA ILE A 108 -10.58 15.21 -0.85
C ILE A 108 -10.22 14.70 0.55
N LYS A 109 -10.53 13.42 0.81
CA LYS A 109 -10.22 12.74 2.07
C LYS A 109 -9.17 11.68 1.83
N MET A 110 -8.04 11.79 2.53
CA MET A 110 -7.04 10.72 2.56
C MET A 110 -7.48 9.65 3.56
N THR A 111 -7.42 8.39 3.15
CA THR A 111 -7.70 7.21 3.97
C THR A 111 -6.45 6.32 4.04
N LEU A 112 -6.40 5.46 5.05
CA LEU A 112 -5.28 4.55 5.29
C LEU A 112 -4.96 3.71 4.04
N GLY A 113 -3.68 3.41 3.81
CA GLY A 113 -3.25 2.56 2.68
C GLY A 113 -3.19 3.28 1.33
N ARG A 114 -2.76 4.56 1.33
CA ARG A 114 -2.46 5.34 0.11
C ARG A 114 -3.68 5.64 -0.76
N ARG A 115 -4.85 5.79 -0.14
CA ARG A 115 -6.14 5.98 -0.82
C ARG A 115 -6.66 7.40 -0.63
N PHE A 116 -7.04 8.05 -1.72
CA PHE A 116 -7.65 9.36 -1.76
C PHE A 116 -9.08 9.21 -2.25
N ARG A 117 -10.06 9.51 -1.40
CA ARG A 117 -11.46 9.58 -1.78
C ARG A 117 -11.77 11.01 -2.18
N VAL A 118 -12.26 11.17 -3.39
CA VAL A 118 -12.67 12.45 -3.96
C VAL A 118 -14.18 12.44 -4.11
N THR A 119 -14.83 13.48 -3.60
CA THR A 119 -16.25 13.76 -3.80
C THR A 119 -16.38 15.12 -4.48
N LEU A 120 -17.01 15.13 -5.65
CA LEU A 120 -17.33 16.31 -6.42
C LEU A 120 -18.60 17.00 -5.86
N PRO A 121 -18.86 18.27 -6.24
CA PRO A 121 -20.00 19.04 -5.72
C PRO A 121 -21.37 18.44 -6.07
N ASP A 122 -21.46 17.71 -7.18
CA ASP A 122 -22.66 17.03 -7.65
C ASP A 122 -22.94 15.70 -6.91
N GLY A 123 -22.11 15.35 -5.92
CA GLY A 123 -22.23 14.10 -5.15
C GLY A 123 -21.56 12.91 -5.81
N SER A 124 -21.16 13.02 -7.08
CA SER A 124 -20.34 12.02 -7.75
C SER A 124 -18.94 11.98 -7.13
N GLY A 125 -18.23 10.88 -7.33
CA GLY A 125 -16.92 10.73 -6.72
C GLY A 125 -16.06 9.66 -7.36
N PHE A 126 -14.81 9.61 -6.93
CA PHE A 126 -13.89 8.54 -7.29
C PHE A 126 -12.88 8.29 -6.18
N VAL A 127 -12.27 7.12 -6.21
CA VAL A 127 -11.20 6.71 -5.31
C VAL A 127 -9.94 6.53 -6.12
N LEU A 128 -8.87 7.17 -5.67
CA LEU A 128 -7.54 7.09 -6.25
C LEU A 128 -6.62 6.38 -5.26
N ARG A 129 -6.07 5.23 -5.66
CA ARG A 129 -5.13 4.45 -4.84
C ARG A 129 -3.74 4.56 -5.43
N CYS A 130 -2.81 5.15 -4.69
CA CYS A 130 -1.42 5.20 -5.09
C CYS A 130 -0.70 3.91 -4.69
N THR A 131 0.03 3.33 -5.62
CA THR A 131 0.91 2.18 -5.44
C THR A 131 2.32 2.60 -5.84
N ILE A 132 3.30 2.13 -5.08
CA ILE A 132 4.71 2.37 -5.39
C ILE A 132 5.22 1.11 -6.07
N HIS A 133 5.70 1.25 -7.31
CA HIS A 133 6.22 0.14 -8.11
C HIS A 133 7.74 0.28 -8.23
N ASP A 134 8.47 -0.73 -7.75
CA ASP A 134 9.94 -0.75 -7.71
C ASP A 134 10.54 -1.54 -8.89
N ARG A 135 9.73 -1.85 -9.92
CA ARG A 135 10.16 -2.75 -11.01
C ARG A 135 10.69 -1.96 -12.20
N GLY A 136 11.96 -1.57 -12.15
CA GLY A 136 12.82 -1.25 -13.32
C GLY A 136 12.35 -0.17 -14.31
N SER A 137 11.12 0.32 -14.22
CA SER A 137 10.59 1.43 -15.00
C SER A 137 10.85 2.74 -14.27
N ASN A 138 10.87 3.83 -15.03
CA ASN A 138 10.94 5.18 -14.45
C ASN A 138 9.63 5.57 -13.70
N GLU A 139 8.60 4.73 -13.73
CA GLU A 139 7.30 5.02 -13.12
C GLU A 139 7.17 4.43 -11.72
N TRP A 140 7.72 5.14 -10.75
CA TRP A 140 7.69 4.72 -9.34
C TRP A 140 6.31 4.84 -8.69
N PHE A 141 5.46 5.74 -9.17
CA PHE A 141 4.15 6.03 -8.60
C PHE A 141 3.05 5.75 -9.62
N LEU A 142 2.24 4.74 -9.34
CA LEU A 142 1.10 4.33 -10.15
C LEU A 142 -0.20 4.58 -9.37
N TYR A 143 -1.17 5.19 -10.03
CA TYR A 143 -2.44 5.57 -9.46
C TYR A 143 -3.54 4.74 -10.09
N HIS A 144 -4.17 3.88 -9.29
CA HIS A 144 -5.35 3.16 -9.69
C HIS A 144 -6.58 3.99 -9.34
N VAL A 145 -7.37 4.35 -10.34
CA VAL A 145 -8.52 5.22 -10.22
C VAL A 145 -9.79 4.42 -10.45
N VAL A 146 -10.76 4.60 -9.57
CA VAL A 146 -12.05 3.90 -9.60
C VAL A 146 -13.15 4.90 -9.33
N SER A 147 -14.05 5.11 -10.28
CA SER A 147 -15.22 5.97 -10.06
C SER A 147 -16.22 5.35 -9.09
N THR A 148 -17.12 6.20 -8.59
CA THR A 148 -18.41 5.76 -8.07
C THR A 148 -19.24 5.08 -9.16
N GLU A 149 -20.26 4.33 -8.76
CA GLU A 149 -21.13 3.64 -9.70
C GLU A 149 -21.91 4.65 -10.54
N ILE A 150 -21.89 4.44 -11.86
CA ILE A 150 -22.52 5.31 -12.84
C ILE A 150 -23.71 4.56 -13.44
N ASN A 151 -24.91 5.11 -13.27
CA ASN A 151 -26.15 4.53 -13.77
C ASN A 151 -26.53 5.13 -15.14
N THR A 152 -25.64 4.96 -16.12
CA THR A 152 -25.89 5.39 -17.51
C THR A 152 -25.82 4.18 -18.44
N PRO A 153 -26.81 3.95 -19.32
CA PRO A 153 -26.79 2.82 -20.26
C PRO A 153 -25.57 2.86 -21.20
N ASP A 154 -25.05 4.06 -21.49
CA ASP A 154 -23.94 4.30 -22.41
C ASP A 154 -22.56 4.38 -21.74
N ILE A 155 -22.40 3.87 -20.51
CA ILE A 155 -21.14 3.95 -19.75
C ILE A 155 -19.91 3.43 -20.52
N ARG A 156 -20.09 2.41 -21.39
CA ARG A 156 -18.99 1.89 -22.22
C ARG A 156 -18.52 2.91 -23.25
N SER A 157 -19.44 3.64 -23.87
CA SER A 157 -19.09 4.67 -24.84
C SER A 157 -18.41 5.86 -24.15
N LEU A 158 -18.89 6.24 -22.96
CA LEU A 158 -18.29 7.26 -22.12
C LEU A 158 -16.86 6.87 -21.73
N ALA A 159 -16.66 5.63 -21.29
CA ALA A 159 -15.36 5.11 -20.91
C ALA A 159 -14.37 5.13 -22.08
N LEU A 160 -14.78 4.67 -23.26
CA LEU A 160 -13.94 4.68 -24.47
C LEU A 160 -13.53 6.11 -24.88
N ARG A 161 -14.46 7.07 -24.83
CA ARG A 161 -14.19 8.49 -25.16
C ARG A 161 -13.17 9.13 -24.22
N HIS A 162 -13.12 8.68 -22.98
CA HIS A 162 -12.21 9.21 -21.95
C HIS A 162 -11.02 8.28 -21.64
N GLY A 163 -10.89 7.17 -22.36
CA GLY A 163 -9.79 6.21 -22.25
C GLY A 163 -9.76 5.45 -20.92
N PHE A 164 -10.92 5.09 -20.38
CA PHE A 164 -11.08 4.27 -19.18
C PHE A 164 -11.65 2.89 -19.52
N GLY A 165 -11.36 1.91 -18.67
CA GLY A 165 -12.08 0.64 -18.64
C GLY A 165 -13.40 0.75 -17.88
N VAL A 166 -14.28 -0.23 -18.06
CA VAL A 166 -15.52 -0.35 -17.28
C VAL A 166 -15.52 -1.66 -16.53
N GLU A 167 -15.74 -1.60 -15.22
CA GLU A 167 -15.94 -2.77 -14.36
C GLU A 167 -17.07 -2.47 -13.38
N ASN A 168 -18.07 -3.35 -13.28
CA ASN A 168 -19.21 -3.20 -12.36
C ASN A 168 -19.86 -1.80 -12.38
N ARG A 169 -20.15 -1.27 -13.58
CA ARG A 169 -20.70 0.08 -13.81
C ARG A 169 -19.84 1.21 -13.24
N ARG A 170 -18.53 1.01 -13.13
CA ARG A 170 -17.56 2.03 -12.70
C ARG A 170 -16.49 2.21 -13.77
N LEU A 171 -15.99 3.43 -13.89
CA LEU A 171 -14.82 3.75 -14.68
C LEU A 171 -13.57 3.37 -13.88
N ILE A 172 -12.71 2.57 -14.49
CA ILE A 172 -11.46 2.11 -13.91
C ILE A 172 -10.27 2.43 -14.81
N GLY A 173 -9.13 2.77 -14.21
CA GLY A 173 -7.91 3.03 -14.96
C GLY A 173 -6.68 3.02 -14.08
N THR A 174 -5.55 2.59 -14.63
CA THR A 174 -4.23 2.76 -14.02
C THR A 174 -3.51 3.88 -14.73
N VAL A 175 -2.96 4.80 -13.96
CA VAL A 175 -2.41 6.06 -14.46
C VAL A 175 -1.03 6.29 -13.83
N SER A 176 -0.04 6.67 -14.62
CA SER A 176 1.26 7.08 -14.10
C SER A 176 1.22 8.49 -13.53
N HIS A 177 2.24 8.89 -12.79
CA HIS A 177 2.32 10.25 -12.26
C HIS A 177 2.31 11.34 -13.35
N GLU A 178 2.88 11.07 -14.53
CA GLU A 178 2.89 12.01 -15.66
C GLU A 178 1.48 12.22 -16.24
N GLU A 179 0.70 11.14 -16.32
CA GLU A 179 -0.67 11.18 -16.84
C GLU A 179 -1.71 11.55 -15.77
N LEU A 180 -1.33 11.59 -14.49
CA LEU A 180 -2.26 11.79 -13.36
C LEU A 180 -3.13 13.02 -13.58
N HIS A 181 -2.51 14.12 -14.02
CA HIS A 181 -3.22 15.37 -14.23
C HIS A 181 -4.26 15.26 -15.36
N ALA A 182 -3.85 14.81 -16.54
CA ALA A 182 -4.74 14.71 -17.70
C ALA A 182 -5.88 13.71 -17.46
N ARG A 183 -5.58 12.53 -16.89
CA ARG A 183 -6.58 11.48 -16.67
C ARG A 183 -7.58 11.84 -15.58
N THR A 184 -7.15 12.48 -14.49
CA THR A 184 -8.10 12.91 -13.45
C THR A 184 -9.03 14.01 -13.95
N ALA A 185 -8.56 14.92 -14.81
CA ALA A 185 -9.41 15.91 -15.47
C ALA A 185 -10.44 15.24 -16.42
N LEU A 186 -10.01 14.26 -17.22
CA LEU A 186 -10.91 13.49 -18.09
C LEU A 186 -11.94 12.69 -17.29
N LEU A 187 -11.55 12.11 -16.16
CA LEU A 187 -12.48 11.39 -15.28
C LEU A 187 -13.51 12.33 -14.66
N ALA A 188 -13.08 13.49 -14.16
CA ALA A 188 -13.99 14.49 -13.60
C ALA A 188 -15.02 14.95 -14.64
N LYS A 189 -14.58 15.16 -15.89
CA LYS A 189 -15.48 15.48 -17.02
C LYS A 189 -16.41 14.32 -17.37
N ALA A 190 -15.93 13.09 -17.36
CA ALA A 190 -16.77 11.92 -17.60
C ALA A 190 -17.86 11.78 -16.52
N LEU A 191 -17.51 12.02 -15.26
CA LEU A 191 -18.46 11.98 -14.15
C LEU A 191 -19.51 13.09 -14.24
N SER A 192 -19.13 14.31 -14.60
CA SER A 192 -20.09 15.41 -14.78
C SER A 192 -21.06 15.14 -15.93
N LEU A 193 -20.57 14.61 -17.06
CA LEU A 193 -21.44 14.24 -18.18
C LEU A 193 -22.40 13.10 -17.82
N ALA A 194 -22.00 12.21 -16.92
CA ALA A 194 -22.83 11.11 -16.47
C ALA A 194 -23.82 11.51 -15.37
N SER A 195 -23.59 12.61 -14.64
CA SER A 195 -24.56 13.15 -13.68
C SER A 195 -25.63 14.03 -14.33
N GLU A 196 -25.35 14.55 -15.53
CA GLU A 196 -26.32 15.30 -16.35
C GLU A 196 -27.28 14.40 -17.17
N SER A 197 -26.96 13.11 -17.34
CA SER A 197 -27.76 12.14 -18.10
C SER A 197 -28.78 11.39 -17.25
#